data_AF-A0A3P6UWM2-F1
#
_entry.id   AF-A0A3P6UWM2-F1
#
_cell.length_a   1.000
_cell.length_b   1.000
_cell.length_c   1.000
_cell.angle_alpha   90.00
_cell.angle_beta   90.00
_cell.angle_gamma   90.00
#
_symmetry.space_group_name_H-M   'P 1'
#
loop_
_entity.id
_entity.type
_entity.pdbx_description
1 polymer ?
#
loop_
_entity_poly.entity_id
_entity_poly.type
_entity_poly.pdbx_seq_one_letter_code
_entity_poly.pdbx_strand_id
1 'polypeptide(L)'
;MPVFASGKETGNMAAFFSLDLVLELPNVIVRPSLEDIQSAVSKATQVILMMGDGIQTWRYVRQQQLKVHMQEQASPALPARGQERIPSASHVPSSQVKSLQKVIMEHKAVLKQVVSLNSAISAFQTDVKALKNSFSQFSELWTSEPAKAAEEFMAGNPTVSDISDKIKHFSDLETAVSSLPSHYQVGPLLLKSQELRGGLTAECQNWRQAIGRAVNKKCAIEMQELGTRMDGLMKRLLRPVKDLDDVRSQMATLAELRENELNIERSIQPIEEAYALLNRHEIYFNDGNAERVDALAYSLSKLRAQASVTNDELLRVQPEFRNALVAGVEEFDVLNASFVDDYMKW
;
A
#
# COMPACT_ATOMS: atom_id res chain seq x y z
N MET A 1 24.23 11.69 -6.54
CA MET A 1 24.73 12.37 -7.75
C MET A 1 23.55 12.71 -8.65
N PRO A 2 23.40 13.93 -9.16
CA PRO A 2 22.31 14.26 -10.05
C PRO A 2 22.55 13.59 -11.41
N VAL A 3 21.62 12.72 -11.81
CA VAL A 3 21.64 11.96 -13.08
C VAL A 3 21.22 12.86 -14.27
N PHE A 4 20.80 14.09 -14.00
CA PHE A 4 20.41 15.03 -15.04
C PHE A 4 21.63 15.81 -15.51
N ALA A 5 22.11 15.42 -16.69
CA ALA A 5 23.12 16.12 -17.45
C ALA A 5 22.79 17.62 -17.53
N SER A 6 23.60 18.42 -16.83
CA SER A 6 23.79 19.83 -17.12
C SER A 6 24.47 19.94 -18.49
N GLY A 7 23.67 19.94 -19.56
CA GLY A 7 24.21 19.85 -20.92
C GLY A 7 23.24 20.13 -22.05
N LYS A 8 22.16 20.89 -21.82
CA LYS A 8 21.48 21.68 -22.86
C LYS A 8 21.00 22.96 -22.20
N GLU A 9 21.59 24.10 -22.56
CA GLU A 9 21.02 25.41 -22.32
C GLU A 9 19.72 25.54 -23.13
N THR A 10 18.64 24.93 -22.64
CA THR A 10 17.29 25.32 -23.04
C THR A 10 16.96 26.54 -22.18
N GLY A 11 17.18 27.75 -22.73
CA GLY A 11 16.90 29.00 -22.03
C GLY A 11 15.55 28.92 -21.31
N ASN A 12 15.59 29.00 -19.98
CA ASN A 12 14.49 29.06 -19.03
C ASN A 12 13.10 28.81 -19.63
N MET A 13 12.88 27.59 -20.14
CA MET A 13 11.69 27.30 -20.94
C MET A 13 10.55 27.07 -19.95
N ALA A 14 9.68 28.06 -19.78
CA ALA A 14 8.56 27.95 -18.86
C ALA A 14 7.71 26.74 -19.22
N ALA A 15 7.39 25.88 -18.24
CA ALA A 15 6.53 24.74 -18.48
C ALA A 15 5.13 25.23 -18.88
N PHE A 16 4.58 24.66 -19.95
CA PHE A 16 3.31 25.09 -20.56
C PHE A 16 2.15 24.17 -20.19
N PHE A 17 2.42 22.87 -20.03
CA PHE A 17 1.42 21.87 -19.68
C PHE A 17 1.65 21.39 -18.25
N SER A 18 0.58 21.36 -17.45
CA SER A 18 0.57 20.75 -16.12
C SER A 18 -0.02 19.35 -16.22
N LEU A 19 0.68 18.38 -15.63
CA LEU A 19 0.29 16.98 -15.57
C LEU A 19 0.50 16.47 -14.15
N ASP A 20 -0.27 15.48 -13.76
CA ASP A 20 -0.17 14.82 -12.46
C ASP A 20 0.43 13.42 -12.64
N LEU A 21 1.44 13.13 -11.83
CA LEU A 21 1.93 11.77 -11.62
C LEU A 21 1.00 11.09 -10.62
N VAL A 22 0.42 9.96 -11.02
CA VAL A 22 -0.51 9.19 -10.19
C VAL A 22 -0.03 7.75 -10.09
N LEU A 23 -0.16 7.19 -8.89
CA LEU A 23 0.09 5.77 -8.65
C LEU A 23 -1.18 4.97 -8.98
N GLU A 24 -1.12 4.14 -10.02
CA GLU A 24 -2.14 3.12 -10.29
C GLU A 24 -1.47 1.76 -10.27
N LEU A 25 -1.49 1.10 -9.12
CA LEU A 25 -0.76 -0.14 -8.87
C LEU A 25 -0.96 -1.14 -10.02
N PRO A 26 0.13 -1.66 -10.62
CA PRO A 26 1.55 -1.52 -10.25
C PRO A 26 2.32 -0.38 -10.96
N ASN A 27 1.65 0.50 -11.70
CA ASN A 27 2.26 1.44 -12.62
C ASN A 27 2.17 2.90 -12.17
N VAL A 28 3.23 3.68 -12.43
CA VAL A 28 3.19 5.13 -12.34
C VAL A 28 2.68 5.69 -13.66
N ILE A 29 1.49 6.30 -13.63
CA ILE A 29 0.86 6.90 -14.81
C ILE A 29 0.94 8.42 -14.77
N VAL A 30 0.80 9.03 -15.94
CA VAL A 30 0.80 10.49 -16.11
C VAL A 30 -0.59 10.86 -16.60
N ARG A 31 -1.26 11.77 -15.91
CA ARG A 31 -2.60 12.27 -16.27
C ARG A 31 -2.57 13.77 -16.50
N PRO A 32 -3.13 14.28 -17.61
CA PRO A 32 -3.59 13.55 -18.80
C PRO A 32 -2.42 12.83 -19.51
N SER A 33 -2.71 11.85 -20.37
CA SER A 33 -1.64 11.11 -21.06
C SER A 33 -0.90 12.01 -22.07
N LEU A 34 0.31 11.62 -22.45
CA LEU A 34 1.07 12.35 -23.49
C LEU A 34 0.33 12.36 -24.83
N GLU A 35 -0.44 11.31 -25.13
CA GLU A 35 -1.27 11.22 -26.33
C GLU A 35 -2.43 12.21 -26.29
N ASP A 36 -3.05 12.41 -25.13
CA ASP A 36 -4.11 13.40 -24.94
C ASP A 36 -3.59 14.82 -25.16
N ILE A 37 -2.40 15.13 -24.65
CA ILE A 37 -1.75 16.43 -24.85
C ILE A 37 -1.38 16.61 -26.32
N GLN A 38 -0.81 15.59 -26.96
CA GLN A 38 -0.47 15.65 -28.38
C GLN A 38 -1.72 15.85 -29.25
N SER A 39 -2.84 15.21 -28.90
CA SER A 39 -4.15 15.39 -29.54
C SER A 39 -4.68 16.82 -29.33
N ALA A 40 -4.57 17.37 -28.11
CA ALA A 40 -4.94 18.75 -27.81
C ALA A 40 -4.11 19.77 -28.62
N VAL A 41 -2.79 19.58 -28.71
CA VAL A 41 -1.90 20.40 -29.53
C VAL A 41 -2.26 20.33 -31.01
N SER A 42 -2.57 19.13 -31.50
CA SER A 42 -2.98 18.91 -32.90
C SER A 42 -4.30 19.63 -33.21
N LYS A 43 -5.28 19.55 -32.31
CA LYS A 43 -6.56 20.28 -32.41
C LYS A 43 -6.35 21.79 -32.36
N ALA A 44 -5.52 22.29 -31.45
CA ALA A 44 -5.21 23.72 -31.37
C ALA A 44 -4.55 24.23 -32.65
N THR A 45 -3.61 23.45 -33.21
CA THR A 45 -2.97 23.76 -34.49
C THR A 45 -4.00 23.82 -35.63
N GLN A 46 -4.96 22.89 -35.66
CA GLN A 46 -6.03 22.90 -36.64
C GLN A 46 -6.93 24.14 -36.50
N VAL A 47 -7.32 24.52 -35.28
CA VAL A 47 -8.12 25.74 -35.02
C VAL A 47 -7.38 26.99 -35.50
N ILE A 48 -6.08 27.11 -35.23
CA ILE A 48 -5.25 28.24 -35.71
C ILE A 48 -5.25 28.28 -37.24
N LEU A 49 -5.11 27.14 -37.92
CA LEU A 49 -5.16 27.07 -39.38
C LEU A 49 -6.55 27.42 -39.94
N MET A 50 -7.62 27.15 -39.19
CA MET A 50 -8.99 27.51 -39.56
C MET A 50 -9.32 28.99 -39.33
N MET A 51 -8.51 29.76 -38.60
CA MET A 51 -8.73 31.22 -38.44
C MET A 51 -8.65 31.99 -39.78
N GLY A 52 -7.99 31.42 -40.79
CA GLY A 52 -7.95 31.97 -42.15
C GLY A 52 -9.24 31.75 -42.95
N ASP A 53 -10.19 31.01 -42.40
CA ASP A 53 -11.51 30.77 -43.00
C ASP A 53 -12.40 32.02 -42.83
N GLY A 54 -13.18 32.33 -43.86
CA GLY A 54 -14.00 33.54 -43.90
C GLY A 54 -13.27 34.85 -44.24
N ILE A 55 -11.94 34.88 -44.31
CA ILE A 55 -11.19 36.08 -44.75
C ILE A 55 -11.30 36.23 -46.27
N GLN A 56 -11.97 37.29 -46.71
CA GLN A 56 -12.11 37.62 -48.13
C GLN A 56 -10.78 38.11 -48.71
N THR A 57 -10.31 37.45 -49.76
CA THR A 57 -9.10 37.85 -50.47
C THR A 57 -9.34 39.12 -51.28
N TRP A 58 -8.34 40.03 -51.30
CA TRP A 58 -8.37 41.23 -52.13
C TRP A 58 -8.63 40.87 -53.60
N ARG A 59 -9.47 41.66 -54.28
CA ARG A 59 -9.87 41.44 -55.69
C ARG A 59 -8.66 41.26 -56.63
N TYR A 60 -7.57 41.96 -56.36
CA TYR A 60 -6.32 41.86 -57.13
C TYR A 60 -5.66 40.47 -57.02
N VAL A 61 -5.56 39.94 -55.81
CA VAL A 61 -5.00 38.59 -55.55
C VAL A 61 -5.87 37.52 -56.20
N ARG A 62 -7.20 37.69 -56.13
CA ARG A 62 -8.16 36.82 -56.82
C ARG A 62 -7.92 36.78 -58.33
N GLN A 63 -7.72 37.94 -58.96
CA GLN A 63 -7.43 38.03 -60.40
C GLN A 63 -6.09 37.40 -60.79
N GLN A 64 -5.05 37.54 -59.96
CA GLN A 64 -3.75 36.90 -60.21
C GLN A 64 -3.84 35.38 -60.13
N GLN A 65 -4.53 34.82 -59.13
CA GLN A 65 -4.72 33.38 -59.00
C GLN A 65 -5.42 32.79 -60.23
N LEU A 66 -6.43 33.49 -60.76
CA LEU A 66 -7.13 33.11 -62.00
C LEU A 66 -6.21 33.12 -63.22
N LYS A 67 -5.34 34.12 -63.36
CA LYS A 67 -4.36 34.19 -64.46
C LYS A 67 -3.39 33.01 -64.42
N VAL A 68 -2.86 32.69 -63.24
CA VAL A 68 -1.94 31.55 -63.06
C VAL A 68 -2.65 30.24 -63.38
N HIS A 69 -3.89 30.05 -62.93
CA HIS A 69 -4.64 28.82 -63.18
C HIS A 69 -5.02 28.64 -64.66
N MET A 70 -5.37 29.71 -65.36
CA MET A 70 -5.60 29.69 -66.81
C MET A 70 -4.31 29.38 -67.59
N GLN A 71 -3.16 29.84 -67.10
CA GLN A 71 -1.86 29.59 -67.73
C GLN A 71 -1.36 28.15 -67.48
N GLU A 72 -1.67 27.57 -66.31
CA GLU A 72 -1.37 26.16 -66.00
C GLU A 72 -2.26 25.18 -66.79
N GLN A 73 -3.51 25.54 -67.11
CA GLN A 73 -4.41 24.73 -67.95
C GLN A 73 -4.12 24.86 -69.45
N ALA A 74 -3.37 25.88 -69.87
CA ALA A 74 -2.92 26.04 -71.23
C ALA A 74 -1.59 25.28 -71.44
N SER A 75 -1.66 23.99 -71.78
CA SER A 75 -0.53 23.23 -72.31
C SER A 75 0.10 23.95 -73.53
N PRO A 76 1.39 23.76 -73.84
CA PRO A 76 2.06 24.49 -74.93
C PRO A 76 1.66 23.91 -76.29
N ALA A 77 0.49 24.29 -76.80
CA ALA A 77 0.07 23.98 -78.16
C ALA A 77 -0.23 25.28 -78.92
N LEU A 78 0.81 25.76 -79.62
CA LEU A 78 0.85 26.71 -80.75
C LEU A 78 0.27 28.14 -80.54
N PRO A 79 0.89 29.18 -81.14
CA PRO A 79 0.47 30.56 -80.93
C PRO A 79 -0.72 30.90 -81.84
N ALA A 80 -1.93 30.90 -81.29
CA ALA A 80 -3.09 31.50 -81.96
C ALA A 80 -3.09 33.03 -81.71
N ARG A 81 -2.78 33.74 -82.79
CA ARG A 81 -2.84 35.20 -82.96
C ARG A 81 -4.24 35.73 -82.64
N GLY A 82 -4.34 36.65 -81.67
CA GLY A 82 -5.42 37.65 -81.63
C GLY A 82 -6.21 37.77 -80.33
N GLN A 83 -6.19 38.99 -79.79
CA GLN A 83 -7.06 39.56 -78.75
C GLN A 83 -6.85 39.12 -77.29
N GLU A 84 -6.08 39.94 -76.58
CA GLU A 84 -6.16 40.11 -75.12
C GLU A 84 -7.57 40.56 -74.70
N ARG A 85 -8.50 39.62 -74.55
CA ARG A 85 -9.71 39.86 -73.75
C ARG A 85 -9.37 39.63 -72.31
N ILE A 86 -9.12 40.71 -71.57
CA ILE A 86 -9.10 40.70 -70.10
C ILE A 86 -10.50 40.25 -69.65
N PRO A 87 -10.68 39.11 -68.97
CA PRO A 87 -11.99 38.72 -68.48
C PRO A 87 -12.39 39.68 -67.36
N SER A 88 -13.50 40.39 -67.54
CA SER A 88 -14.10 41.23 -66.50
C SER A 88 -14.39 40.41 -65.24
N ALA A 89 -14.01 40.97 -64.09
CA ALA A 89 -14.05 40.33 -62.77
C ALA A 89 -15.45 39.97 -62.23
N SER A 90 -16.52 40.17 -63.02
CA SER A 90 -17.91 39.95 -62.65
C SER A 90 -18.45 38.56 -62.98
N HIS A 91 -17.75 37.78 -63.82
CA HIS A 91 -18.26 36.49 -64.31
C HIS A 91 -17.26 35.35 -64.09
N VAL A 92 -16.83 35.16 -62.84
CA VAL A 92 -15.95 34.04 -62.47
C VAL A 92 -16.66 33.18 -61.43
N PRO A 93 -16.82 31.86 -61.65
CA PRO A 93 -17.32 30.97 -60.62
C PRO A 93 -16.38 31.01 -59.41
N SER A 94 -16.94 31.27 -58.23
CA SER A 94 -16.22 31.29 -56.93
C SER A 94 -15.42 30.01 -56.63
N SER A 95 -15.66 28.94 -57.39
CA SER A 95 -15.03 27.62 -57.27
C SER A 95 -13.55 27.57 -57.71
N GLN A 96 -13.03 28.55 -58.46
CA GLN A 96 -11.66 28.48 -59.01
C GLN A 96 -10.62 29.28 -58.21
N VAL A 97 -11.04 30.00 -57.18
CA VAL A 97 -10.16 30.86 -56.36
C VAL A 97 -9.91 30.13 -55.05
N LYS A 98 -8.64 29.82 -54.74
CA LYS A 98 -8.30 29.20 -53.46
C LYS A 98 -8.60 30.19 -52.34
N SER A 99 -9.33 29.75 -51.32
CA SER A 99 -9.51 30.54 -50.09
C SER A 99 -8.15 30.79 -49.43
N LEU A 100 -8.04 31.87 -48.64
CA LEU A 100 -6.80 32.18 -47.93
C LEU A 100 -6.37 31.00 -47.03
N GLN A 101 -7.33 30.37 -46.36
CA GLN A 101 -7.14 29.13 -45.61
C GLN A 101 -6.44 28.04 -46.44
N LYS A 102 -6.93 27.75 -47.66
CA LYS A 102 -6.36 26.70 -48.51
C LYS A 102 -4.92 27.03 -48.93
N VAL A 103 -4.64 28.30 -49.22
CA VAL A 103 -3.26 28.77 -49.53
C VAL A 103 -2.33 28.59 -48.33
N ILE A 104 -2.79 28.91 -47.12
CA ILE A 104 -2.00 28.75 -45.88
C ILE A 104 -1.75 27.27 -45.59
N MET A 105 -2.76 26.41 -45.71
CA MET A 105 -2.65 24.97 -45.44
C MET A 105 -1.73 24.25 -46.44
N GLU A 106 -1.70 24.68 -47.71
CA GLU A 106 -0.81 24.10 -48.74
C GLU A 106 0.63 24.65 -48.66
N HIS A 107 0.87 25.72 -47.89
CA HIS A 107 2.18 26.34 -47.83
C HIS A 107 3.21 25.42 -47.17
N LYS A 108 4.30 25.12 -47.88
CA LYS A 108 5.34 24.17 -47.45
C LYS A 108 5.94 24.48 -46.07
N ALA A 109 6.14 25.76 -45.74
CA ALA A 109 6.68 26.13 -44.42
C ALA A 109 5.66 25.88 -43.30
N VAL A 110 4.37 26.06 -43.57
CA VAL A 110 3.29 25.80 -42.60
C VAL A 110 3.16 24.30 -42.37
N LEU A 111 3.11 23.50 -43.45
CA LEU A 111 3.08 22.03 -43.35
C LEU A 111 4.26 21.48 -42.55
N LYS A 112 5.49 21.98 -42.77
CA LYS A 112 6.65 21.60 -41.98
C LYS A 112 6.47 21.92 -40.49
N GLN A 113 5.95 23.10 -40.16
CA GLN A 113 5.74 23.51 -38.77
C GLN A 113 4.66 22.66 -38.09
N VAL A 114 3.57 22.34 -38.81
CA VAL A 114 2.49 21.47 -38.32
C VAL A 114 3.02 20.06 -38.01
N VAL A 115 3.82 19.49 -38.91
CA VAL A 115 4.46 18.17 -38.67
C VAL A 115 5.40 18.21 -37.45
N SER A 116 6.14 19.31 -37.27
CA SER A 116 7.00 19.48 -36.10
C SER A 116 6.20 19.62 -34.80
N LEU A 117 5.07 20.34 -34.80
CA LEU A 117 4.18 20.48 -33.63
C LEU A 117 3.48 19.17 -33.28
N ASN A 118 3.07 18.40 -34.30
CA ASN A 118 2.41 17.10 -34.13
C ASN A 118 3.34 15.99 -33.61
N SER A 119 4.66 16.23 -33.56
CA SER A 119 5.64 15.31 -32.96
C SER A 119 6.37 15.90 -31.75
N ALA A 120 6.03 17.13 -31.35
CA ALA A 120 6.74 17.86 -30.30
C ALA A 120 6.61 17.20 -28.92
N ILE A 121 5.44 16.66 -28.56
CA ILE A 121 5.24 16.01 -27.25
C ILE A 121 5.88 14.62 -27.24
N SER A 122 5.82 13.90 -28.37
CA SER A 122 6.42 12.57 -28.52
C SER A 122 7.94 12.57 -28.28
N ALA A 123 8.63 13.69 -28.56
CA ALA A 123 10.06 13.84 -28.28
C ALA A 123 10.41 13.64 -26.79
N PHE A 124 9.49 13.96 -25.88
CA PHE A 124 9.68 13.84 -24.43
C PHE A 124 9.25 12.48 -23.86
N GLN A 125 8.75 11.55 -24.69
CA GLN A 125 8.25 10.27 -24.22
C GLN A 125 9.34 9.43 -23.54
N THR A 126 10.57 9.46 -24.05
CA THR A 126 11.72 8.75 -23.45
C THR A 126 12.10 9.33 -22.10
N ASP A 127 12.11 10.65 -21.96
CA ASP A 127 12.44 11.33 -20.70
C ASP A 127 11.38 11.08 -19.63
N VAL A 128 10.09 11.12 -20.02
CA VAL A 128 8.98 10.75 -19.12
C VAL A 128 9.05 9.29 -18.70
N LYS A 129 9.42 8.37 -19.61
CA LYS A 129 9.65 6.96 -19.27
C LYS A 129 10.84 6.80 -18.31
N ALA A 130 11.95 7.52 -18.52
CA ALA A 130 13.09 7.51 -17.62
C ALA A 130 12.71 8.02 -16.21
N LEU A 131 11.91 9.08 -16.13
CA LEU A 131 11.38 9.57 -14.86
C LEU A 131 10.50 8.53 -14.17
N LYS A 132 9.58 7.88 -14.89
CA LYS A 132 8.76 6.79 -14.34
C LYS A 132 9.62 5.66 -13.78
N ASN A 133 10.66 5.27 -14.51
CA ASN A 133 11.58 4.22 -14.10
C ASN A 133 12.40 4.59 -12.85
N SER A 134 12.64 5.88 -12.59
CA SER A 134 13.32 6.32 -11.36
C SER A 134 12.53 5.98 -10.09
N PHE A 135 11.20 5.83 -10.19
CA PHE A 135 10.36 5.41 -9.06
C PHE A 135 10.42 3.90 -8.79
N SER A 136 11.13 3.10 -9.60
CA SER A 136 11.33 1.66 -9.36
C SER A 136 11.95 1.32 -8.00
N GLN A 137 12.63 2.27 -7.34
CA GLN A 137 13.10 2.14 -5.96
C GLN A 137 11.97 1.87 -4.95
N PHE A 138 10.72 2.24 -5.28
CA PHE A 138 9.53 2.00 -4.46
C PHE A 138 8.77 0.73 -4.89
N SER A 139 9.32 -0.07 -5.80
CA SER A 139 8.60 -1.19 -6.41
C SER A 139 8.16 -2.28 -5.44
N GLU A 140 8.83 -2.41 -4.29
CA GLU A 140 8.40 -3.30 -3.22
C GLU A 140 6.96 -3.01 -2.77
N LEU A 141 6.52 -1.74 -2.82
CA LEU A 141 5.19 -1.34 -2.36
C LEU A 141 4.05 -1.95 -3.18
N TRP A 142 4.28 -2.25 -4.47
CA TRP A 142 3.25 -2.76 -5.39
C TRP A 142 3.54 -4.12 -6.00
N THR A 143 4.69 -4.72 -5.67
CA THR A 143 5.07 -6.06 -6.17
C THR A 143 4.38 -7.17 -5.39
N SER A 144 4.06 -6.94 -4.12
CA SER A 144 3.48 -7.94 -3.24
C SER A 144 2.27 -7.40 -2.49
N GLU A 145 1.34 -8.29 -2.17
CA GLU A 145 0.20 -7.93 -1.32
C GLU A 145 0.66 -7.77 0.14
N PRO A 146 0.43 -6.60 0.78
CA PRO A 146 0.93 -6.33 2.12
C PRO A 146 0.50 -7.37 3.16
N ALA A 147 -0.75 -7.81 3.09
CA ALA A 147 -1.32 -8.78 4.03
C ALA A 147 -0.63 -10.16 3.95
N LYS A 148 -0.47 -10.69 2.73
CA LYS A 148 0.16 -12.01 2.53
C LYS A 148 1.63 -11.98 2.91
N ALA A 149 2.36 -10.95 2.49
CA ALA A 149 3.77 -10.81 2.84
C ALA A 149 3.99 -10.64 4.35
N ALA A 150 3.09 -9.93 5.04
CA ALA A 150 3.12 -9.83 6.50
C ALA A 150 2.84 -11.17 7.20
N GLU A 151 1.86 -11.95 6.71
CA GLU A 151 1.57 -13.29 7.27
C GLU A 151 2.72 -14.27 7.04
N GLU A 152 3.31 -14.30 5.84
CA GLU A 152 4.49 -15.12 5.51
C GLU A 152 5.70 -14.74 6.38
N PHE A 153 5.94 -13.43 6.57
CA PHE A 153 7.00 -12.95 7.45
C PHE A 153 6.79 -13.40 8.90
N MET A 154 5.57 -13.28 9.42
CA MET A 154 5.25 -13.70 10.79
C MET A 154 5.30 -15.23 10.99
N ALA A 155 5.04 -16.01 9.94
CA ALA A 155 5.17 -17.46 9.96
C ALA A 155 6.63 -17.92 10.17
N GLY A 156 7.61 -17.09 9.81
CA GLY A 156 9.04 -17.32 10.07
C GLY A 156 9.45 -17.16 11.53
N ASN A 157 8.52 -16.84 12.44
CA ASN A 157 8.81 -16.51 13.85
C ASN A 157 9.90 -15.43 14.02
N PRO A 158 9.72 -14.24 13.44
CA PRO A 158 10.68 -13.16 13.53
C PRO A 158 10.80 -12.66 14.97
N THR A 159 11.97 -12.12 15.32
CA THR A 159 12.17 -11.48 16.62
C THR A 159 11.53 -10.09 16.67
N VAL A 160 11.34 -9.53 17.87
CA VAL A 160 10.83 -8.15 18.05
C VAL A 160 11.73 -7.14 17.32
N SER A 161 13.06 -7.39 17.26
CA SER A 161 14.00 -6.57 16.50
C SER A 161 13.73 -6.62 15.00
N ASP A 162 13.51 -7.80 14.44
CA ASP A 162 13.24 -7.96 13.01
C ASP A 162 11.93 -7.28 12.59
N ILE A 163 10.90 -7.38 13.45
CA ILE A 163 9.61 -6.68 13.25
C ILE A 163 9.84 -5.17 13.27
N SER A 164 10.60 -4.67 14.24
CA SER A 164 10.96 -3.25 14.36
C SER A 164 11.69 -2.75 13.10
N ASP A 165 12.67 -3.51 12.61
CA ASP A 165 13.43 -3.15 11.42
C ASP A 165 12.55 -3.14 10.16
N LYS A 166 11.61 -4.09 10.03
CA LYS A 166 10.67 -4.12 8.90
C LYS A 166 9.68 -2.95 8.94
N ILE A 167 9.15 -2.59 10.11
CA ILE A 167 8.29 -1.40 10.27
C ILE A 167 9.08 -0.11 9.96
N LYS A 168 10.31 -0.04 10.47
CA LYS A 168 11.21 1.10 10.23
C LYS A 168 11.55 1.26 8.75
N HIS A 169 11.81 0.17 8.03
CA HIS A 169 12.03 0.21 6.58
C HIS A 169 10.90 0.93 5.83
N PHE A 170 9.64 0.61 6.12
CA PHE A 170 8.51 1.30 5.50
C PHE A 170 8.32 2.75 5.99
N SER A 171 8.72 3.06 7.23
CA SER A 171 8.77 4.44 7.73
C SER A 171 9.86 5.28 7.05
N ASP A 172 11.01 4.67 6.76
CA ASP A 172 12.12 5.31 6.05
C ASP A 172 11.73 5.53 4.57
N LEU A 173 11.01 4.58 3.95
CA LEU A 173 10.40 4.76 2.63
C LEU A 173 9.39 5.92 2.60
N GLU A 174 8.52 6.03 3.61
CA GLU A 174 7.58 7.16 3.74
C GLU A 174 8.31 8.52 3.87
N THR A 175 9.42 8.54 4.61
CA THR A 175 10.29 9.73 4.71
C THR A 175 10.95 10.04 3.36
N ALA A 176 11.41 9.03 2.63
CA ALA A 176 11.97 9.19 1.29
C ALA A 176 10.91 9.73 0.30
N VAL A 177 9.67 9.24 0.36
CA VAL A 177 8.53 9.76 -0.44
C VAL A 177 8.25 11.23 -0.09
N SER A 178 8.31 11.58 1.19
CA SER A 178 8.11 12.96 1.65
C SER A 178 9.21 13.92 1.16
N SER A 179 10.43 13.41 0.97
CA SER A 179 11.56 14.16 0.44
C SER A 179 11.54 14.37 -1.09
N LEU A 180 10.62 13.70 -1.81
CA LEU A 180 10.51 13.86 -3.25
C LEU A 180 10.13 15.31 -3.64
N PRO A 181 10.77 15.88 -4.68
CA PRO A 181 10.39 17.16 -5.26
C PRO A 181 8.89 17.27 -5.53
N SER A 182 8.29 18.44 -5.31
CA SER A 182 6.85 18.68 -5.56
C SER A 182 6.46 18.62 -7.05
N HIS A 183 7.44 18.82 -7.93
CA HIS A 183 7.27 18.76 -9.36
C HIS A 183 8.58 18.39 -10.06
N TYR A 184 8.46 17.82 -11.26
CA TYR A 184 9.54 17.54 -12.18
C TYR A 184 9.27 18.25 -13.50
N GLN A 185 10.27 18.91 -14.05
CA GLN A 185 10.15 19.57 -15.34
C GLN A 185 10.83 18.74 -16.43
N VAL A 186 10.07 18.42 -17.48
CA VAL A 186 10.56 17.73 -18.68
C VAL A 186 10.17 18.58 -19.90
N GLY A 187 11.10 19.44 -20.34
CA GLY A 187 10.84 20.41 -21.41
C GLY A 187 9.62 21.30 -21.10
N PRO A 188 8.55 21.28 -21.94
CA PRO A 188 7.34 22.07 -21.72
C PRO A 188 6.34 21.41 -20.73
N LEU A 189 6.66 20.25 -20.17
CA LEU A 189 5.79 19.48 -19.28
C LEU A 189 6.18 19.70 -17.81
N LEU A 190 5.22 20.11 -16.98
CA LEU A 190 5.34 20.18 -15.53
C LEU A 190 4.59 18.99 -14.91
N LEU A 191 5.34 18.04 -14.37
CA LEU A 191 4.83 16.81 -13.76
C LEU A 191 4.75 17.01 -12.25
N LYS A 192 3.56 17.24 -11.72
CA LYS A 192 3.29 17.36 -10.29
C LYS A 192 3.35 15.99 -9.64
N SER A 193 4.03 15.90 -8.50
CA SER A 193 4.22 14.64 -7.77
C SER A 193 3.25 14.46 -6.59
N GLN A 194 2.34 15.42 -6.36
CA GLN A 194 1.48 15.44 -5.17
C GLN A 194 0.63 14.17 -5.04
N GLU A 195 -0.08 13.78 -6.10
CA GLU A 195 -0.93 12.58 -6.11
C GLU A 195 -0.10 11.30 -5.97
N LEU A 196 1.03 11.21 -6.68
CA LEU A 196 1.98 10.10 -6.54
C LEU A 196 2.50 9.97 -5.11
N ARG A 197 2.91 11.07 -4.49
CA ARG A 197 3.38 11.10 -3.10
C ARG A 197 2.29 10.65 -2.14
N GLY A 198 1.05 11.13 -2.34
CA GLY A 198 -0.11 10.69 -1.57
C GLY A 198 -0.34 9.19 -1.68
N GLY A 199 -0.35 8.65 -2.91
CA GLY A 199 -0.51 7.22 -3.17
C GLY A 199 0.60 6.37 -2.55
N LEU A 200 1.86 6.76 -2.71
CA LEU A 200 3.01 6.05 -2.13
C LEU A 200 2.98 6.08 -0.59
N THR A 201 2.62 7.23 -0.01
CA THR A 201 2.48 7.39 1.45
C THR A 201 1.38 6.48 1.98
N ALA A 202 0.22 6.42 1.30
CA ALA A 202 -0.87 5.54 1.66
C ALA A 202 -0.46 4.05 1.61
N GLU A 203 0.32 3.65 0.61
CA GLU A 203 0.85 2.28 0.54
C GLU A 203 1.86 1.98 1.65
N CYS A 204 2.79 2.88 1.96
CA CYS A 204 3.70 2.70 3.10
C CYS A 204 2.92 2.51 4.42
N GLN A 205 1.88 3.31 4.64
CA GLN A 205 1.00 3.19 5.80
C GLN A 205 0.23 1.86 5.79
N ASN A 206 -0.27 1.43 4.64
CA ASN A 206 -0.93 0.14 4.49
C ASN A 206 0.01 -1.04 4.83
N TRP A 207 1.28 -0.98 4.42
CA TRP A 207 2.31 -1.95 4.79
C TRP A 207 2.58 -1.98 6.30
N ARG A 208 2.80 -0.81 6.93
CA ARG A 208 2.99 -0.72 8.39
C ARG A 208 1.78 -1.30 9.13
N GLN A 209 0.58 -0.96 8.70
CA GLN A 209 -0.67 -1.49 9.26
C GLN A 209 -0.84 -2.99 9.03
N ALA A 210 -0.46 -3.53 7.87
CA ALA A 210 -0.55 -4.96 7.59
C ALA A 210 0.40 -5.78 8.48
N ILE A 211 1.63 -5.32 8.68
CA ILE A 211 2.59 -5.92 9.63
C ILE A 211 2.02 -5.86 11.05
N GLY A 212 1.54 -4.68 11.46
CA GLY A 212 0.92 -4.51 12.77
C GLY A 212 -0.25 -5.46 13.01
N ARG A 213 -1.13 -5.65 12.02
CA ARG A 213 -2.25 -6.61 12.09
C ARG A 213 -1.77 -8.05 12.24
N ALA A 214 -0.71 -8.43 11.52
CA ALA A 214 -0.16 -9.79 11.60
C ALA A 214 0.48 -10.06 12.98
N VAL A 215 1.21 -9.09 13.54
CA VAL A 215 1.74 -9.14 14.91
C VAL A 215 0.60 -9.25 15.93
N ASN A 216 -0.38 -8.35 15.86
CA ASN A 216 -1.54 -8.34 16.75
C ASN A 216 -2.30 -9.67 16.74
N LYS A 217 -2.54 -10.24 15.55
CA LYS A 217 -3.19 -11.55 15.39
C LYS A 217 -2.42 -12.67 16.08
N LYS A 218 -1.09 -12.73 15.89
CA LYS A 218 -0.25 -13.75 16.53
C LYS A 218 -0.25 -13.60 18.06
N CYS A 219 0.00 -12.40 18.55
CA CYS A 219 0.01 -12.13 19.99
C CYS A 219 -1.36 -12.36 20.64
N ALA A 220 -2.47 -12.09 19.94
CA ALA A 220 -3.82 -12.36 20.44
C ALA A 220 -4.06 -13.87 20.66
N ILE A 221 -3.57 -14.71 19.74
CA ILE A 221 -3.67 -16.18 19.87
C ILE A 221 -2.85 -16.65 21.08
N GLU A 222 -1.58 -16.27 21.15
CA GLU A 222 -0.68 -16.65 22.25
C GLU A 222 -1.21 -16.18 23.61
N MET A 223 -1.69 -14.94 23.69
CA MET A 223 -2.32 -14.39 24.89
C MET A 223 -3.58 -15.17 25.29
N GLN A 224 -4.45 -15.53 24.34
CA GLN A 224 -5.67 -16.28 24.62
C GLN A 224 -5.35 -17.69 25.17
N GLU A 225 -4.33 -18.34 24.63
CA GLU A 225 -3.84 -19.64 25.12
C GLU A 225 -3.29 -19.53 26.55
N LEU A 226 -2.48 -18.50 26.83
CA LEU A 226 -1.98 -18.22 28.17
C LEU A 226 -3.12 -17.93 29.16
N GLY A 227 -4.08 -17.08 28.78
CA GLY A 227 -5.24 -16.76 29.60
C GLY A 227 -6.08 -17.99 29.93
N THR A 228 -6.39 -18.81 28.93
CA THR A 228 -7.15 -20.06 29.12
C THR A 228 -6.44 -21.03 30.06
N ARG A 229 -5.11 -21.14 29.93
CA ARG A 229 -4.30 -21.99 30.81
C ARG A 229 -4.30 -21.48 32.25
N MET A 230 -4.08 -20.18 32.46
CA MET A 230 -4.10 -19.56 33.79
C MET A 230 -5.48 -19.68 34.44
N ASP A 231 -6.56 -19.43 33.70
CA ASP A 231 -7.93 -19.59 34.18
C ASP A 231 -8.27 -21.04 34.56
N GLY A 232 -7.75 -22.01 33.80
CA GLY A 232 -7.90 -23.43 34.11
C GLY A 232 -7.25 -23.82 35.43
N LEU A 233 -6.01 -23.37 35.66
CA LEU A 233 -5.30 -23.57 36.92
C LEU A 233 -6.02 -22.87 38.09
N MET A 234 -6.44 -21.62 37.89
CA MET A 234 -7.16 -20.84 38.90
C MET A 234 -8.46 -21.55 39.34
N LYS A 235 -9.26 -22.04 38.39
CA LYS A 235 -10.52 -22.76 38.70
C LYS A 235 -10.29 -24.05 39.49
N ARG A 236 -9.20 -24.77 39.20
CA ARG A 236 -8.83 -25.99 39.92
C ARG A 236 -8.36 -25.70 41.34
N LEU A 237 -7.59 -24.63 41.54
CA LEU A 237 -7.13 -24.20 42.87
C LEU A 237 -8.25 -23.63 43.75
N LEU A 238 -9.27 -23.02 43.16
CA LEU A 238 -10.44 -22.48 43.87
C LEU A 238 -11.48 -23.55 44.27
N ARG A 239 -11.35 -24.79 43.78
CA ARG A 239 -12.29 -25.86 44.14
C ARG A 239 -12.12 -26.18 45.64
N PRO A 240 -13.19 -26.14 46.46
CA PRO A 240 -13.11 -26.51 47.88
C PRO A 240 -12.69 -27.97 48.09
N VAL A 241 -11.91 -28.25 49.14
CA VAL A 241 -11.48 -29.61 49.50
C VAL A 241 -12.57 -30.30 50.32
N LYS A 242 -13.14 -31.38 49.81
CA LYS A 242 -14.13 -32.19 50.54
C LYS A 242 -13.64 -33.60 50.84
N ASP A 243 -12.83 -34.17 49.95
CA ASP A 243 -12.32 -35.54 50.08
C ASP A 243 -10.84 -35.65 49.68
N LEU A 244 -10.30 -36.87 49.77
CA LEU A 244 -8.91 -37.16 49.41
C LEU A 244 -8.63 -37.01 47.90
N ASP A 245 -9.67 -37.10 47.04
CA ASP A 245 -9.50 -36.89 45.61
C ASP A 245 -9.33 -35.39 45.29
N ASP A 246 -10.09 -34.53 45.97
CA ASP A 246 -9.90 -33.07 45.90
C ASP A 246 -8.49 -32.66 46.38
N VAL A 247 -8.00 -33.25 47.48
CA VAL A 247 -6.61 -33.03 47.95
C VAL A 247 -5.60 -33.43 46.87
N ARG A 248 -5.76 -34.62 46.29
CA ARG A 248 -4.87 -35.12 45.23
C ARG A 248 -4.89 -34.21 44.01
N SER A 249 -6.08 -33.76 43.61
CA SER A 249 -6.29 -32.88 42.46
C SER A 249 -5.66 -31.51 42.66
N GLN A 250 -5.83 -30.90 43.84
CA GLN A 250 -5.18 -29.63 44.16
C GLN A 250 -3.65 -29.76 44.22
N MET A 251 -3.12 -30.81 44.85
CA MET A 251 -1.67 -31.07 44.90
C MET A 251 -1.07 -31.27 43.50
N ALA A 252 -1.75 -32.02 42.62
CA ALA A 252 -1.34 -32.17 41.23
C ALA A 252 -1.36 -30.83 40.48
N THR A 253 -2.37 -30.00 40.73
CA THR A 253 -2.47 -28.64 40.14
C THR A 253 -1.35 -27.72 40.62
N LEU A 254 -1.00 -27.75 41.90
CA LEU A 254 0.12 -26.99 42.45
C LEU A 254 1.47 -27.43 41.87
N ALA A 255 1.67 -28.75 41.68
CA ALA A 255 2.86 -29.28 41.03
C ALA A 255 2.96 -28.82 39.57
N GLU A 256 1.85 -28.94 38.81
CA GLU A 256 1.76 -28.47 37.43
C GLU A 256 2.04 -26.97 37.31
N LEU A 257 1.50 -26.16 38.24
CA LEU A 257 1.77 -24.72 38.27
C LEU A 257 3.28 -24.46 38.49
N ARG A 258 3.91 -25.09 39.49
CA ARG A 258 5.35 -24.90 39.77
C ARG A 258 6.24 -25.27 38.59
N GLU A 259 5.92 -26.34 37.87
CA GLU A 259 6.69 -26.77 36.70
C GLU A 259 6.52 -25.79 35.51
N ASN A 260 5.32 -25.24 35.36
CA ASN A 260 4.98 -24.42 34.20
C ASN A 260 5.10 -22.91 34.42
N GLU A 261 5.26 -22.45 35.66
CA GLU A 261 5.25 -21.04 36.06
C GLU A 261 6.24 -20.21 35.24
N LEU A 262 7.50 -20.68 35.19
CA LEU A 262 8.56 -20.01 34.44
C LEU A 262 8.28 -19.96 32.94
N ASN A 263 7.61 -20.99 32.39
CA ASN A 263 7.22 -20.99 30.99
C ASN A 263 6.08 -20.00 30.74
N ILE A 264 5.13 -19.83 31.67
CA ILE A 264 4.08 -18.79 31.57
C ILE A 264 4.74 -17.40 31.53
N GLU A 265 5.61 -17.13 32.49
CA GLU A 265 6.28 -15.82 32.63
C GLU A 265 7.15 -15.51 31.41
N ARG A 266 7.92 -16.49 30.92
CA ARG A 266 8.74 -16.34 29.71
C ARG A 266 7.92 -16.04 28.46
N SER A 267 6.69 -16.54 28.37
CA SER A 267 5.80 -16.28 27.22
C SER A 267 5.10 -14.92 27.29
N ILE A 268 4.93 -14.32 28.48
CA ILE A 268 4.29 -13.01 28.63
C ILE A 268 5.19 -11.89 28.09
N GLN A 269 6.48 -11.93 28.41
CA GLN A 269 7.42 -10.84 28.06
C GLN A 269 7.46 -10.51 26.55
N PRO A 270 7.59 -11.48 25.61
CA PRO A 270 7.59 -11.17 24.18
C PRO A 270 6.29 -10.53 23.68
N ILE A 271 5.15 -10.86 24.30
CA ILE A 271 3.85 -10.28 23.97
C ILE A 271 3.83 -8.81 24.41
N GLU A 272 4.26 -8.50 25.64
CA GLU A 272 4.35 -7.13 26.15
C GLU A 272 5.31 -6.28 25.29
N GLU A 273 6.47 -6.82 24.94
CA GLU A 273 7.45 -6.16 24.08
C GLU A 273 6.90 -5.88 22.67
N ALA A 274 6.14 -6.82 22.10
CA ALA A 274 5.49 -6.64 20.80
C ALA A 274 4.44 -5.51 20.83
N TYR A 275 3.59 -5.43 21.87
CA TYR A 275 2.63 -4.34 22.01
C TYR A 275 3.30 -2.99 22.33
N ALA A 276 4.38 -2.99 23.10
CA ALA A 276 5.19 -1.80 23.32
C ALA A 276 5.81 -1.28 22.01
N LEU A 277 6.27 -2.20 21.14
CA LEU A 277 6.76 -1.87 19.81
C LEU A 277 5.67 -1.26 18.93
N LEU A 278 4.47 -1.86 18.89
CA LEU A 278 3.34 -1.32 18.14
C LEU A 278 2.96 0.09 18.60
N ASN A 279 2.93 0.32 19.92
CA ASN A 279 2.67 1.63 20.50
C ASN A 279 3.75 2.66 20.13
N ARG A 280 5.04 2.28 20.15
CA ARG A 280 6.15 3.16 19.73
C ARG A 280 6.04 3.60 18.27
N HIS A 281 5.47 2.78 17.41
CA HIS A 281 5.23 3.08 16.00
C HIS A 281 3.83 3.67 15.72
N GLU A 282 3.09 4.03 16.77
CA GLU A 282 1.74 4.62 16.70
C GLU A 282 0.72 3.71 15.97
N ILE A 283 0.89 2.39 16.09
CA ILE A 283 -0.03 1.40 15.54
C ILE A 283 -0.97 0.92 16.66
N TYR A 284 -2.24 1.29 16.56
CA TYR A 284 -3.24 1.02 17.58
C TYR A 284 -4.36 0.10 17.06
N PHE A 285 -4.80 -0.81 17.91
CA PHE A 285 -5.94 -1.70 17.67
C PHE A 285 -6.97 -1.52 18.79
N ASN A 286 -8.24 -1.36 18.45
CA ASN A 286 -9.34 -1.20 19.40
C ASN A 286 -10.10 -2.52 19.64
N ASP A 287 -9.37 -3.62 19.71
CA ASP A 287 -9.91 -4.97 19.91
C ASP A 287 -9.85 -5.42 21.39
N GLY A 288 -9.37 -4.55 22.28
CA GLY A 288 -9.20 -4.83 23.71
C GLY A 288 -8.02 -5.75 24.01
N ASN A 289 -7.22 -6.14 23.02
CA ASN A 289 -6.10 -7.04 23.27
C ASN A 289 -4.97 -6.37 24.06
N ALA A 290 -4.70 -5.09 23.82
CA ALA A 290 -3.72 -4.32 24.60
C ALA A 290 -4.03 -4.34 26.11
N GLU A 291 -5.29 -4.09 26.49
CA GLU A 291 -5.73 -4.14 27.90
C GLU A 291 -5.59 -5.54 28.50
N ARG A 292 -5.83 -6.59 27.71
CA ARG A 292 -5.67 -7.98 28.15
C ARG A 292 -4.20 -8.34 28.36
N VAL A 293 -3.30 -7.83 27.52
CA VAL A 293 -1.84 -8.00 27.69
C VAL A 293 -1.39 -7.36 28.99
N ASP A 294 -1.81 -6.12 29.27
CA ASP A 294 -1.50 -5.43 30.52
C ASP A 294 -2.03 -6.20 31.76
N ALA A 295 -3.15 -6.92 31.60
CA ALA A 295 -3.73 -7.74 32.65
C ALA A 295 -3.03 -9.10 32.86
N LEU A 296 -2.19 -9.58 31.93
CA LEU A 296 -1.54 -10.90 32.04
C LEU A 296 -0.65 -10.99 33.27
N ALA A 297 0.24 -10.02 33.48
CA ALA A 297 1.13 -9.99 34.64
C ALA A 297 0.35 -9.99 35.96
N TYR A 298 -0.76 -9.23 36.02
CA TYR A 298 -1.66 -9.23 37.16
C TYR A 298 -2.35 -10.59 37.37
N SER A 299 -2.83 -11.23 36.30
CA SER A 299 -3.49 -12.53 36.38
C SER A 299 -2.55 -13.63 36.89
N LEU A 300 -1.27 -13.60 36.49
CA LEU A 300 -0.24 -14.52 36.98
C LEU A 300 0.07 -14.26 38.47
N SER A 301 0.19 -13.00 38.87
CA SER A 301 0.35 -12.62 40.29
C SER A 301 -0.82 -13.12 41.15
N LYS A 302 -2.05 -12.97 40.67
CA LYS A 302 -3.25 -13.49 41.33
C LYS A 302 -3.25 -15.02 41.44
N LEU A 303 -2.81 -15.71 40.39
CA LEU A 303 -2.68 -17.17 40.40
C LEU A 303 -1.64 -17.65 41.43
N ARG A 304 -0.50 -16.96 41.52
CA ARG A 304 0.54 -17.21 42.54
C ARG A 304 0.00 -17.04 43.95
N ALA A 305 -0.74 -15.95 44.20
CA ALA A 305 -1.37 -15.70 45.49
C ALA A 305 -2.37 -16.80 45.86
N GLN A 306 -3.22 -17.22 44.92
CA GLN A 306 -4.17 -18.31 45.14
C GLN A 306 -3.47 -19.64 45.42
N ALA A 307 -2.37 -19.94 44.72
CA ALA A 307 -1.58 -21.14 44.96
C ALA A 307 -1.00 -21.18 46.38
N SER A 308 -0.56 -20.04 46.92
CA SER A 308 -0.13 -19.93 48.32
C SER A 308 -1.28 -20.22 49.29
N VAL A 309 -2.44 -19.62 49.06
CA VAL A 309 -3.64 -19.83 49.90
C VAL A 309 -4.07 -21.30 49.90
N THR A 310 -4.14 -21.92 48.72
CA THR A 310 -4.48 -23.34 48.58
C THR A 310 -3.45 -24.25 49.28
N ASN A 311 -2.16 -23.92 49.20
CA ASN A 311 -1.12 -24.67 49.91
C ASN A 311 -1.29 -24.58 51.44
N ASP A 312 -1.60 -23.40 51.98
CA ASP A 312 -1.85 -23.21 53.41
C ASP A 312 -3.12 -23.93 53.88
N GLU A 313 -4.18 -23.92 53.07
CA GLU A 313 -5.41 -24.68 53.33
C GLU A 313 -5.14 -26.20 53.40
N LEU A 314 -4.36 -26.73 52.45
CA LEU A 314 -3.97 -28.14 52.42
C LEU A 314 -3.17 -28.54 53.66
N LEU A 315 -2.23 -27.69 54.12
CA LEU A 315 -1.49 -27.92 55.37
C LEU A 315 -2.42 -27.95 56.59
N ARG A 316 -3.47 -27.13 56.60
CA ARG A 316 -4.46 -27.09 57.68
C ARG A 316 -5.32 -28.35 57.74
N VAL A 317 -5.80 -28.86 56.59
CA VAL A 317 -6.69 -30.04 56.54
C VAL A 317 -5.95 -31.38 56.58
N GLN A 318 -4.65 -31.39 56.25
CA GLN A 318 -3.80 -32.58 56.25
C GLN A 318 -3.91 -33.46 57.52
N PRO A 319 -3.83 -32.94 58.76
CA PRO A 319 -3.90 -33.79 59.95
C PRO A 319 -5.27 -34.47 60.12
N GLU A 320 -6.37 -33.80 59.76
CA GLU A 320 -7.72 -34.36 59.85
C GLU A 320 -7.88 -35.54 58.88
N PHE A 321 -7.53 -35.35 57.62
CA PHE A 321 -7.57 -36.40 56.60
C PHE A 321 -6.62 -37.56 56.92
N ARG A 322 -5.44 -37.27 57.47
CA ARG A 322 -4.49 -38.30 57.90
C ARG A 322 -5.07 -39.17 59.02
N ASN A 323 -5.65 -38.55 60.04
CA ASN A 323 -6.24 -39.27 61.17
C ASN A 323 -7.44 -40.11 60.73
N ALA A 324 -8.31 -39.55 59.88
CA ALA A 324 -9.45 -40.26 59.31
C ALA A 324 -8.99 -41.47 58.46
N LEU A 325 -7.92 -41.32 57.68
CA LEU A 325 -7.37 -42.40 56.87
C LEU A 325 -6.78 -43.53 57.74
N VAL A 326 -6.00 -43.18 58.78
CA VAL A 326 -5.42 -44.18 59.69
C VAL A 326 -6.53 -44.96 60.40
N ALA A 327 -7.53 -44.27 60.95
CA ALA A 327 -8.67 -44.92 61.61
C ALA A 327 -9.46 -45.82 60.64
N GLY A 328 -9.69 -45.37 59.39
CA GLY A 328 -10.37 -46.17 58.39
C GLY A 328 -9.60 -47.42 57.95
N VAL A 329 -8.26 -47.35 57.90
CA VAL A 329 -7.41 -48.52 57.62
C VAL A 329 -7.43 -49.51 58.78
N GLU A 330 -7.35 -49.04 60.03
CA GLU A 330 -7.45 -49.90 61.21
C GLU A 330 -8.80 -50.63 61.27
N GLU A 331 -9.89 -49.93 60.98
CA GLU A 331 -11.23 -50.53 60.88
C GLU A 331 -11.30 -51.56 59.75
N PHE A 332 -10.74 -51.24 58.58
CA PHE A 332 -10.68 -52.15 57.44
C PHE A 332 -9.90 -53.43 57.75
N ASP A 333 -8.76 -53.33 58.46
CA ASP A 333 -7.96 -54.51 58.84
C ASP A 333 -8.74 -55.46 59.75
N VAL A 334 -9.50 -54.91 60.71
CA VAL A 334 -10.38 -55.70 61.59
C VAL A 334 -11.50 -56.36 60.78
N LEU A 335 -12.16 -55.60 59.90
CA LEU A 335 -13.22 -56.14 59.04
C LEU A 335 -12.70 -57.22 58.10
N ASN A 336 -11.51 -57.02 57.51
CA ASN A 336 -10.88 -58.00 56.63
C ASN A 336 -10.50 -59.28 57.39
N ALA A 337 -9.96 -59.17 58.60
CA ALA A 337 -9.68 -60.33 59.45
C ALA A 337 -10.98 -61.11 59.76
N SER A 338 -12.07 -60.41 60.10
CA SER A 338 -13.37 -61.06 60.34
C SER A 338 -13.94 -61.73 59.08
N PHE A 339 -13.80 -61.09 57.92
CA PHE A 339 -14.23 -61.63 56.63
C PHE A 339 -13.46 -62.89 56.25
N VAL A 340 -12.13 -62.89 56.46
CA VAL A 340 -11.27 -64.06 56.21
C VAL A 340 -11.65 -65.21 57.15
N ASP A 341 -11.87 -64.93 58.44
CA ASP A 341 -12.30 -65.93 59.42
C ASP A 341 -13.66 -66.55 59.05
N ASP A 342 -14.61 -65.74 58.58
CA ASP A 342 -15.93 -66.23 58.16
C ASP A 342 -15.89 -66.97 56.82
N TYR A 343 -15.01 -66.57 55.90
CA TYR A 343 -14.76 -67.29 54.65
C TYR A 343 -14.13 -68.67 54.90
N MET A 344 -13.24 -68.78 55.90
CA MET A 344 -12.61 -70.04 56.28
C MET A 344 -13.55 -71.02 57.04
N LYS A 345 -14.72 -70.55 57.49
CA LYS A 345 -15.75 -71.37 58.15
C LYS A 345 -16.76 -71.98 57.17
N TRP A 346 -16.73 -71.58 55.89
CA TRP A 346 -17.51 -72.15 54.78
C TRP A 346 -16.70 -73.19 54.01
#